data_AF-A0A0D0A2A9-F1
#
_entry.id   AF-A0A0D0A2A9-F1
#
_cell.length_a   1.000
_cell.length_b   1.000
_cell.length_c   1.000
_cell.angle_alpha   90.00
_cell.angle_beta   90.00
_cell.angle_gamma   90.00
#
_symmetry.space_group_name_H-M   'P 1'
#
loop_
_entity.id
_entity.type
_entity.pdbx_description
1 polymer ?
#
loop_
_entity_poly.entity_id
_entity_poly.type
_entity_poly.pdbx_seq_one_letter_code
_entity_poly.pdbx_strand_id
1 'polypeptide(L)' 'MRAIKGVLLTCDTAVKQILLAMNEKDPFIIEDLDDYHIVIKADEEYRVRKVLEVELEKNTYSLEAS' A
#
# COMPACT_ATOMS: atom_id res chain seq x y z
N MET A 1 -24.20 10.73 -7.35
CA MET A 1 -22.76 10.59 -7.65
C MET A 1 -21.98 11.26 -6.53
N ARG A 2 -21.18 10.51 -5.77
CA ARG A 2 -20.26 11.07 -4.75
C ARG A 2 -18.85 10.90 -5.30
N ALA A 3 -18.13 12.01 -5.47
CA ALA A 3 -16.70 11.98 -5.80
C ALA A 3 -15.91 12.02 -4.49
N ILE A 4 -15.00 11.08 -4.30
CA ILE A 4 -14.10 11.04 -3.15
C ILE A 4 -12.71 11.39 -3.67
N LYS A 5 -12.04 12.33 -2.99
CA LYS A 5 -10.65 12.69 -3.30
C LYS A 5 -9.73 11.60 -2.74
N GLY A 6 -9.00 10.92 -3.60
CA GLY A 6 -8.03 9.89 -3.23
C GLY A 6 -6.87 9.84 -4.22
N VAL A 7 -5.89 9.00 -3.91
CA VAL A 7 -4.76 8.68 -4.79
C VAL A 7 -4.92 7.25 -5.28
N LEU A 8 -4.85 7.06 -6.60
CA LEU A 8 -4.83 5.74 -7.22
C LEU A 8 -3.40 5.20 -7.20
N LEU A 9 -3.20 4.05 -6.58
CA LEU A 9 -1.94 3.31 -6.62
C LEU A 9 -2.09 2.13 -7.58
N THR A 10 -1.10 1.99 -8.46
CA THR A 10 -0.90 0.80 -9.29
C THR A 10 0.32 0.05 -8.78
N CYS A 11 0.16 -1.22 -8.42
CA CYS A 11 1.22 -2.06 -7.88
C CYS A 11 1.01 -3.53 -8.25
N ASP A 12 2.05 -4.36 -8.11
CA ASP A 12 1.89 -5.82 -8.23
C ASP A 12 1.12 -6.41 -7.03
N THR A 13 0.72 -7.67 -7.19
CA THR A 13 -0.08 -8.39 -6.18
C THR A 13 0.65 -8.55 -4.84
N ALA A 14 1.98 -8.70 -4.84
CA ALA A 14 2.75 -8.86 -3.61
C ALA A 14 2.79 -7.55 -2.81
N VAL A 15 3.07 -6.42 -3.48
CA VAL A 15 3.00 -5.09 -2.89
C VAL A 15 1.59 -4.80 -2.36
N LYS A 16 0.55 -5.20 -3.10
CA LYS A 16 -0.84 -5.06 -2.66
C LYS A 16 -1.10 -5.81 -1.34
N GLN A 17 -0.58 -7.03 -1.17
CA GLN A 17 -0.73 -7.76 0.10
C GLN A 17 -0.08 -7.02 1.28
N ILE A 18 1.10 -6.40 1.05
CA ILE A 18 1.77 -5.58 2.07
C ILE A 18 0.90 -4.36 2.42
N LEU A 19 0.34 -3.67 1.43
CA LEU A 19 -0.54 -2.52 1.63
C LEU A 19 -1.82 -2.90 2.42
N LEU A 20 -2.42 -4.06 2.13
CA LEU A 20 -3.57 -4.57 2.88
C LEU A 20 -3.20 -4.84 4.35
N ALA A 21 -2.06 -5.48 4.60
CA ALA A 21 -1.57 -5.74 5.96
C ALA A 21 -1.23 -4.45 6.73
N MET A 22 -0.68 -3.44 6.04
CA MET A 22 -0.48 -2.10 6.62
C MET A 22 -1.81 -1.44 6.98
N ASN A 23 -2.81 -1.58 6.11
CA ASN A 23 -4.14 -1.01 6.30
C ASN A 23 -4.91 -1.64 7.46
N GLU A 24 -4.70 -2.92 7.77
CA GLU A 24 -5.27 -3.57 8.96
C GLU A 24 -4.78 -2.94 10.27
N LYS A 25 -3.51 -2.49 10.30
CA LYS A 25 -2.91 -1.85 11.48
C LYS A 25 -3.31 -0.38 11.61
N ASP A 26 -3.36 0.33 10.50
CA ASP A 26 -3.63 1.76 10.44
C ASP A 26 -4.40 2.11 9.16
N PRO A 27 -5.74 2.23 9.21
CA PRO A 27 -6.57 2.31 8.00
C PRO A 27 -6.37 3.56 7.12
N PHE A 28 -5.95 3.35 5.87
CA PHE A 28 -5.74 4.39 4.86
C PHE A 28 -6.36 4.09 3.48
N ILE A 29 -6.78 2.84 3.23
CA ILE A 29 -7.42 2.43 1.98
C ILE A 29 -8.86 2.92 1.96
N ILE A 30 -9.25 3.56 0.86
CA ILE A 30 -10.62 3.95 0.56
C ILE A 30 -11.34 2.80 -0.13
N GLU A 31 -10.71 2.23 -1.16
CA GLU A 31 -11.32 1.19 -1.99
C GLU A 31 -10.25 0.28 -2.61
N ASP A 32 -10.51 -1.02 -2.58
CA ASP A 32 -9.75 -2.02 -3.33
C ASP A 32 -10.49 -2.30 -4.65
N LEU A 33 -9.87 -1.98 -5.78
CA LEU A 33 -10.53 -1.97 -7.10
C LEU A 33 -10.36 -3.30 -7.85
N ASP A 34 -9.12 -3.77 -7.94
CA ASP A 34 -8.73 -5.00 -8.62
C ASP A 34 -7.34 -5.45 -8.14
N ASP A 35 -6.82 -6.56 -8.68
CA ASP A 35 -5.55 -7.17 -8.27
C ASP A 35 -4.32 -6.23 -8.31
N TYR A 36 -4.38 -5.14 -9.07
CA TYR A 36 -3.28 -4.22 -9.31
C TYR A 36 -3.57 -2.78 -8.89
N HIS A 37 -4.81 -2.45 -8.52
CA HIS A 37 -5.25 -1.08 -8.26
C HIS A 37 -5.92 -0.92 -6.91
N ILE A 38 -5.49 0.11 -6.16
CA ILE A 38 -6.06 0.47 -4.86
C ILE A 38 -6.19 1.99 -4.78
N VAL A 39 -7.28 2.48 -4.19
CA VAL A 39 -7.46 3.91 -3.90
C VAL A 39 -7.20 4.16 -2.42
N ILE A 40 -6.34 5.13 -2.12
CA ILE A 40 -5.98 5.51 -0.75
C ILE A 40 -6.37 6.96 -0.45
N LYS A 41 -6.45 7.30 0.84
CA LYS A 41 -6.61 8.68 1.30
C LYS A 41 -5.42 9.53 0.83
N ALA A 42 -5.70 10.72 0.30
CA ALA A 42 -4.68 11.54 -0.36
C ALA A 42 -3.65 12.15 0.61
N ASP A 43 -4.03 12.39 1.86
CA ASP A 43 -3.17 12.84 2.95
C ASP A 43 -2.22 11.75 3.47
N GLU A 44 -2.53 10.49 3.17
CA GLU A 44 -1.77 9.32 3.62
C GLU A 44 -0.66 8.91 2.63
N GLU A 45 -0.65 9.44 1.40
CA GLU A 45 0.25 8.99 0.32
C GLU A 45 1.72 8.99 0.76
N TYR A 46 2.18 10.09 1.35
CA TYR A 46 3.58 10.23 1.77
C TYR A 46 3.97 9.18 2.82
N ARG A 47 3.11 8.97 3.82
CA ARG A 47 3.35 8.01 4.90
C ARG A 47 3.34 6.58 4.36
N VAL A 48 2.35 6.24 3.54
CA VAL A 48 2.21 4.90 2.94
C VAL A 48 3.44 4.56 2.10
N ARG A 49 3.93 5.48 1.26
CA ARG A 49 5.16 5.27 0.49
C ARG A 49 6.37 5.01 1.38
N LYS A 50 6.56 5.81 2.43
CA LYS A 50 7.70 5.65 3.35
C LYS A 50 7.68 4.34 4.12
N VAL A 51 6.51 3.94 4.62
CA VAL A 51 6.38 2.66 5.34
C VAL A 51 6.56 1.49 4.38
N LEU A 52 6.00 1.57 3.17
CA LEU A 52 6.15 0.53 2.16
C LEU A 52 7.62 0.32 1.76
N GLU A 53 8.39 1.40 1.55
CA GLU A 53 9.84 1.33 1.30
C GLU A 53 10.55 0.53 2.41
N VAL A 54 10.28 0.85 3.67
CA VAL A 54 10.88 0.16 4.83
C VAL A 54 10.48 -1.31 4.90
N GLU A 55 9.22 -1.64 4.62
CA GLU A 55 8.76 -3.05 4.63
C GLU A 55 9.37 -3.85 3.49
N LEU A 56 9.57 -3.25 2.31
CA LEU A 56 10.25 -3.90 1.19
C LEU A 56 11.73 -4.15 1.51
N GLU A 57 12.43 -3.18 2.09
CA GLU A 57 13.84 -3.33 2.50
C GLU A 57 14.03 -4.49 3.49
N LYS A 58 13.17 -4.60 4.51
CA LYS A 58 13.22 -5.72 5.48
C LYS A 58 13.08 -7.09 4.81
N ASN A 59 12.25 -7.18 3.77
CA ASN A 59 12.04 -8.42 3.03
C ASN A 59 13.24 -8.74 2.11
N THR A 60 13.87 -7.74 1.49
CA THR A 60 15.10 -7.94 0.71
C THR A 60 16.26 -8.43 1.58
N TYR A 61 16.44 -7.86 2.77
CA TYR A 61 17.47 -8.31 3.72
C TYR A 61 17.26 -9.75 4.22
N SER A 62 16.03 -10.22 4.28
CA SER A 62 15.73 -11.58 4.73
C SER A 62 16.04 -12.65 3.67
N LEU A 63 16.00 -12.29 2.38
CA LEU A 63 16.26 -13.21 1.27
C LEU A 63 17.75 -13.48 1.05
N GLU A 64 18.64 -12.55 1.39
CA GLU A 64 20.09 -12.72 1.20
C GLU A 64 20.80 -13.46 2.35
N ALA A 65 20.12 -13.67 3.49
CA ALA A 65 20.71 -14.30 4.67
C ALA A 65 20.45 -15.82 4.80
N SER A 66 19.94 -16.47 3.74
CA SER A 66 19.58 -17.90 3.72
C SER A 66 20.54 -18.76 2.91
#